data_AF-A0A3D5V8E6-F1
#
_entry.id   AF-A0A3D5V8E6-F1
#
_cell.length_a   1.000
_cell.length_b   1.000
_cell.length_c   1.000
_cell.angle_alpha   90.00
_cell.angle_beta   90.00
_cell.angle_gamma   90.00
#
_symmetry.space_group_name_H-M   'P 1'
#
loop_
_entity.id
_entity.type
_entity.pdbx_description
1 polymer ?
#
loop_
_entity_poly.entity_id
_entity_poly.type
_entity_poly.pdbx_seq_one_letter_code
_entity_poly.pdbx_strand_id
1 'polypeptide(L)'
;MVQLINLYRTSRNFSCEYAAFSNGFELVSTLEKGKRFDIYCLDIIMPGFTGIDVAKEIRGFDKTAPILFFTSSPEFALESYSVKAINYVL
;
A
#
# COMPACT_ATOMS: atom_id res chain seq x y z
N MET A 1 -10.01 7.14 2.45
CA MET A 1 -9.06 6.42 3.34
C MET A 1 -8.38 7.34 4.36
N VAL A 2 -7.71 8.43 3.94
CA VAL A 2 -7.00 9.35 4.86
C VAL A 2 -7.88 9.88 6.01
N GLN A 3 -9.13 10.25 5.73
CA GLN A 3 -10.07 10.70 6.77
C GLN A 3 -10.34 9.63 7.83
N LEU A 4 -10.48 8.37 7.44
CA LEU A 4 -10.69 7.24 8.36
C LEU A 4 -9.46 7.02 9.24
N ILE A 5 -8.25 7.14 8.67
CA ILE A 5 -7.00 7.04 9.44
C ILE A 5 -6.94 8.14 10.50
N ASN A 6 -7.29 9.38 10.15
CA ASN A 6 -7.31 10.49 11.11
C ASN A 6 -8.34 10.30 12.23
N LEU A 7 -9.54 9.81 11.89
CA LEU A 7 -10.57 9.47 12.88
C LEU A 7 -10.11 8.34 13.81
N TYR A 8 -9.50 7.28 13.26
CA TYR A 8 -9.01 6.16 14.04
C TYR A 8 -7.87 6.58 14.98
N ARG A 9 -6.92 7.37 14.46
CA ARG A 9 -5.81 7.96 15.21
C ARG A 9 -6.33 8.73 16.44
N THR A 10 -7.32 9.59 16.23
CA THR A 10 -7.91 10.43 17.28
C THR A 10 -8.69 9.61 18.31
N SER A 11 -9.57 8.70 17.84
CA SER A 11 -10.42 7.90 18.73
C SER A 11 -9.65 6.89 19.59
N ARG A 12 -8.49 6.40 19.10
CA ARG A 12 -7.66 5.42 19.81
C ARG A 12 -6.47 6.04 20.54
N ASN A 13 -6.30 7.36 20.47
CA ASN A 13 -5.10 8.07 20.95
C ASN A 13 -3.79 7.40 20.47
N PHE A 14 -3.79 7.01 19.19
CA PHE A 14 -2.66 6.36 18.54
C PHE A 14 -1.84 7.43 17.80
N SER A 15 -0.51 7.29 17.73
CA SER A 15 0.32 8.19 16.92
C SER A 15 0.77 7.47 15.66
N CYS A 16 0.45 8.02 14.50
CA CYS A 16 0.95 7.54 13.22
C CYS A 16 1.14 8.70 12.25
N GLU A 17 2.15 8.56 11.40
CA GLU A 17 2.35 9.39 10.22
C GLU A 17 1.88 8.64 8.98
N TYR A 18 1.41 9.39 7.98
CA TYR A 18 1.03 8.82 6.70
C TYR A 18 1.51 9.72 5.56
N ALA A 19 1.80 9.09 4.42
CA ALA A 19 1.94 9.77 3.15
C ALA A 19 0.90 9.16 2.19
N ALA A 20 0.18 10.03 1.49
CA ALA A 20 -0.78 9.61 0.47
C ALA A 20 -0.20 9.95 -0.90
N PHE A 21 -0.26 8.98 -1.80
CA PHE A 21 0.22 9.10 -3.18
C PHE A 21 -0.96 8.92 -4.13
N SER A 22 -0.98 9.68 -5.22
CA SER A 22 -2.10 9.62 -6.17
C SER A 22 -1.96 8.48 -7.18
N ASN A 23 -0.75 7.91 -7.30
CA ASN A 23 -0.41 6.84 -8.21
C ASN A 23 0.81 6.04 -7.71
N GLY A 24 1.00 4.86 -8.29
CA GLY A 24 2.11 3.96 -7.94
C GLY A 24 3.50 4.55 -8.20
N PHE A 25 3.64 5.39 -9.24
CA PHE A 25 4.94 5.95 -9.64
C PHE A 25 5.50 6.91 -8.58
N GLU A 26 4.67 7.78 -8.01
CA GLU A 26 5.07 8.70 -6.93
C GLU A 26 5.57 7.94 -5.69
N LEU A 27 4.90 6.84 -5.35
CA LEU A 27 5.32 5.99 -4.24
C LEU A 27 6.67 5.34 -4.54
N VAL A 28 6.84 4.68 -5.69
CA VAL A 28 8.10 4.02 -6.07
C VAL A 28 9.25 5.04 -6.11
N SER A 29 9.06 6.20 -6.73
CA SER A 29 10.08 7.26 -6.75
C SER A 29 10.46 7.76 -5.35
N THR A 30 9.51 7.76 -4.41
CA THR A 30 9.77 8.11 -3.02
C THR A 30 10.60 7.04 -2.30
N LEU A 31 10.38 5.76 -2.63
CA LEU A 31 11.18 4.64 -2.13
C LEU A 31 12.59 4.64 -2.70
N GLU A 32 12.75 4.95 -3.99
CA GLU A 32 14.08 5.11 -4.62
C GLU A 32 14.93 6.19 -3.93
N LYS A 33 14.29 7.25 -3.43
CA LYS A 33 14.93 8.31 -2.63
C LYS A 33 15.28 7.89 -1.20
N GLY A 34 15.08 6.62 -0.84
CA GLY A 34 15.44 6.05 0.46
C GLY A 34 14.37 6.15 1.54
N LYS A 35 13.20 6.75 1.25
CA LYS A 35 12.10 6.76 2.23
C LYS A 35 11.55 5.34 2.38
N ARG A 36 11.18 4.96 3.60
CA ARG A 36 10.57 3.66 3.91
C ARG A 36 9.36 3.88 4.79
N PHE A 37 8.45 2.91 4.77
CA PHE A 37 7.22 2.92 5.55
C PHE A 37 7.07 1.58 6.25
N ASP A 38 6.47 1.61 7.43
CA ASP A 38 6.19 0.39 8.22
C ASP A 38 5.05 -0.43 7.64
N ILE A 39 4.09 0.23 6.96
CA ILE A 39 2.92 -0.40 6.36
C ILE A 39 2.59 0.30 5.04
N TYR A 40 2.28 -0.51 4.03
CA TYR A 40 1.82 -0.06 2.72
C TYR A 40 0.36 -0.44 2.51
N CYS A 41 -0.47 0.55 2.24
CA CYS A 41 -1.87 0.37 1.85
C CYS A 41 -1.99 0.73 0.36
N LEU A 42 -2.30 -0.25 -0.49
CA LEU A 42 -2.29 -0.09 -1.95
C LEU A 42 -3.67 -0.37 -2.54
N ASP A 43 -4.10 0.45 -3.49
CA ASP A 43 -5.15 0.04 -4.43
C ASP A 43 -4.51 -0.83 -5.52
N ILE A 44 -5.24 -1.81 -6.02
CA ILE A 44 -4.81 -2.65 -7.14
C ILE A 44 -5.13 -1.99 -8.47
N ILE A 45 -6.32 -1.40 -8.59
CA ILE A 45 -6.81 -0.86 -9.85
C ILE A 45 -6.47 0.62 -9.89
N MET A 46 -5.32 0.92 -10.49
CA MET A 46 -4.87 2.28 -10.74
C MET A 46 -4.45 2.43 -12.21
N PRO A 47 -4.65 3.60 -12.82
CA PRO A 47 -4.18 3.84 -14.18
C PRO A 47 -2.64 3.80 -14.26
N GLY A 48 -2.12 3.12 -15.29
CA GLY A 48 -0.68 3.02 -15.57
C GLY A 48 0.01 1.88 -14.83
N PHE A 49 0.09 1.96 -13.49
CA PHE A 49 0.73 0.96 -12.64
C PHE A 49 -0.31 0.26 -11.77
N THR A 50 -0.40 -1.07 -11.84
CA THR A 50 -1.26 -1.80 -10.92
C THR A 50 -0.66 -1.81 -9.52
N GLY A 51 -1.49 -1.96 -8.49
CA GLY A 51 -1.00 -2.13 -7.12
C GLY A 51 -0.11 -3.36 -6.95
N ILE A 52 -0.32 -4.40 -7.77
CA ILE A 52 0.53 -5.59 -7.78
C ILE A 52 1.94 -5.25 -8.26
N ASP A 53 2.06 -4.45 -9.33
CA ASP A 53 3.36 -4.03 -9.85
C ASP A 53 4.10 -3.16 -8.83
N VAL A 54 3.38 -2.24 -8.17
CA VAL A 54 3.93 -1.43 -7.07
C VAL A 54 4.40 -2.32 -5.91
N ALA A 55 3.64 -3.36 -5.57
CA ALA A 55 4.04 -4.31 -4.52
C ALA A 55 5.30 -5.10 -4.91
N LYS A 56 5.47 -5.47 -6.18
CA LYS A 56 6.71 -6.11 -6.67
C LYS A 56 7.91 -5.17 -6.51
N GLU A 57 7.76 -3.88 -6.84
CA GLU A 57 8.80 -2.88 -6.61
C GLU A 57 9.13 -2.71 -5.13
N ILE A 58 8.12 -2.58 -4.25
CA ILE A 58 8.31 -2.53 -2.80
C ILE A 58 9.12 -3.73 -2.31
N ARG A 59 8.82 -4.95 -2.79
CA ARG A 59 9.55 -6.17 -2.44
C ARG A 59 11.01 -6.16 -2.89
N GLY A 60 11.34 -5.40 -3.95
CA GLY A 60 12.72 -5.13 -4.36
C GLY A 60 13.49 -4.32 -3.31
N PHE A 61 12.84 -3.35 -2.68
CA PHE A 61 13.44 -2.50 -1.63
C PHE A 61 13.36 -3.09 -0.22
N ASP A 62 12.27 -3.78 0.09
CA ASP A 62 11.97 -4.40 1.38
C ASP A 62 11.13 -5.67 1.19
N LYS A 63 11.78 -6.83 1.35
CA LYS A 63 11.19 -8.15 1.17
C LYS A 63 10.16 -8.50 2.24
N THR A 64 10.14 -7.79 3.36
CA THR A 64 9.32 -8.09 4.54
C THR A 64 8.26 -7.04 4.83
N ALA A 65 8.27 -5.91 4.11
CA ALA A 65 7.31 -4.83 4.27
C ALA A 65 5.84 -5.32 4.31
N PRO A 66 5.08 -5.03 5.36
CA PRO A 66 3.64 -5.25 5.40
C PRO A 66 2.90 -4.55 4.25
N ILE A 67 2.21 -5.33 3.40
CA ILE A 67 1.37 -4.80 2.30
C ILE A 67 -0.08 -5.24 2.52
N LEU A 68 -1.00 -4.27 2.51
CA LEU A 68 -2.44 -4.46 2.51
C LEU A 68 -3.03 -3.91 1.21
N PHE A 69 -3.82 -4.72 0.52
CA PHE A 69 -4.58 -4.28 -0.64
C PHE A 69 -5.98 -3.81 -0.24
N PHE A 70 -6.42 -2.70 -0.83
CA PHE A 70 -7.77 -2.17 -0.73
C PHE A 70 -8.29 -1.96 -2.14
N THR A 71 -9.22 -2.78 -2.60
CA THR A 71 -9.70 -2.66 -3.97
C THR A 71 -11.16 -3.11 -4.09
N SER A 72 -11.85 -2.61 -5.11
CA SER A 72 -13.25 -2.94 -5.37
C SER A 72 -13.46 -4.22 -6.16
N SER A 73 -12.39 -4.88 -6.63
CA SER A 73 -12.46 -6.10 -7.44
C SER A 73 -11.75 -7.27 -6.76
N PRO A 74 -12.33 -8.48 -6.73
CA PRO A 74 -11.67 -9.67 -6.22
C PRO A 74 -10.70 -10.31 -7.22
N GLU A 75 -10.67 -9.86 -8.48
CA GLU A 75 -9.96 -10.52 -9.59
C GLU A 75 -8.46 -10.71 -9.35
N PHE A 76 -7.86 -9.86 -8.52
CA PHE A 76 -6.43 -9.86 -8.23
C PHE A 76 -6.09 -10.48 -6.86
N ALA A 77 -7.07 -11.04 -6.15
CA ALA A 77 -6.85 -11.65 -4.84
C ALA A 77 -5.84 -12.81 -4.90
N LEU A 78 -5.91 -13.66 -5.93
CA LEU A 78 -4.95 -14.74 -6.12
C LEU A 78 -3.54 -14.21 -6.44
N GLU A 79 -3.42 -13.19 -7.28
CA GLU A 79 -2.13 -12.61 -7.63
C GLU A 79 -1.47 -11.92 -6.44
N SER A 80 -2.26 -11.38 -5.49
CA SER A 80 -1.74 -10.76 -4.26
C SER A 80 -0.90 -11.72 -3.39
N TYR A 81 -1.13 -13.04 -3.47
CA TYR A 81 -0.30 -14.03 -2.78
C TYR A 81 1.13 -14.09 -3.33
N SER A 82 1.33 -13.80 -4.62
CA SER A 82 2.65 -13.80 -5.25
C SER A 82 3.58 -12.74 -4.65
N VAL A 83 3.01 -11.63 -4.18
CA VAL A 83 3.73 -10.53 -3.51
C VAL A 83 3.71 -10.65 -1.99
N LYS A 84 3.17 -11.74 -1.44
CA LYS A 84 3.05 -11.98 0.01
C LYS A 84 2.36 -10.81 0.71
N ALA A 85 1.21 -10.37 0.19
CA ALA A 85 0.37 -9.42 0.89
C ALA A 85 -0.13 -10.03 2.21
N ILE A 86 -0.23 -9.22 3.25
CA ILE A 86 -0.74 -9.66 4.56
C ILE A 86 -2.25 -9.80 4.50
N ASN A 87 -2.93 -8.88 3.82
CA ASN A 87 -4.37 -8.87 3.76
C ASN A 87 -4.89 -8.23 2.47
N TYR A 88 -6.14 -8.57 2.15
CA TYR A 88 -6.89 -8.09 1.00
C TYR A 88 -8.26 -7.64 1.50
N VAL A 89 -8.55 -6.35 1.34
CA VAL A 89 -9.81 -5.73 1.77
C VAL A 89 -10.61 -5.35 0.54
N LEU A 90 -11.85 -5.86 0.49
CA LEU A 90 -12.89 -5.54 -0.50
C LEU A 90 -13.86 -4.49 0.03
#